data_AF-A0A1L7WE10-F1
#
_entry.id   AF-A0A1L7WE10-F1
#
_cell.length_a   1.000
_cell.length_b   1.000
_cell.length_c   1.000
_cell.angle_alpha   90.00
_cell.angle_beta   90.00
_cell.angle_gamma   90.00
#
_symmetry.space_group_name_H-M   'P 1'
#
loop_
_entity.id
_entity.type
_entity.pdbx_description
1 polymer ?
#
loop_
_entity_poly.entity_id
_entity_poly.type
_entity_poly.pdbx_seq_one_letter_code
_entity_poly.pdbx_strand_id
1 'polypeptide(L)'
;MPPLLTPHALSKLAPDEAPSKIRVKNLQTTLPLTDAWGRPATQQPVLISASISLHRPFSSSADTDSVTKGTVHYGILSKAILKACKEFEEIVGFGDEEGLKVPMWGRAVVCWLHYCLTGHDVLPKIPHIYISSKNIKTSKTGEPIKPLLSAEDISLLEIKITLPKASLLGSGVSLKGSFLYEGNGTEGPCAFSMDLKLHDLRMAALLGVNANEKLAKQIVICGVEMEKWDRVADSWAELEEIVAKTIEESTFQTLEALATFLTTRIITYFIMPHFSHPHPPPLSSPSSSLPHNHPQIRITLSKPTAVTFADFPVVELCTDTDPSKNELADRCWKELGRVKKPPFPLQGRLDLLHHASLLAPTPTTPLLSLLFSPAQPSSDPHHALQTHRCHVCRFPGRGVVHRYGSE
;
A
#
# COMPACT_ATOMS: atom_id res chain seq x y z
N MET A 1 -14.79 12.95 7.25
CA MET A 1 -13.67 12.03 7.53
C MET A 1 -12.65 12.78 8.34
N PRO A 2 -12.03 12.15 9.35
CA PRO A 2 -10.92 12.76 10.08
C PRO A 2 -9.77 13.14 9.14
N PRO A 3 -8.95 14.15 9.47
CA PRO A 3 -7.75 14.49 8.72
C PRO A 3 -6.70 13.38 8.79
N LEU A 4 -6.07 13.11 7.65
CA LEU A 4 -4.90 12.23 7.53
C LEU A 4 -3.62 13.04 7.78
N LEU A 5 -2.88 12.66 8.81
CA LEU A 5 -1.69 13.34 9.30
C LEU A 5 -0.46 12.43 9.17
N THR A 6 0.74 13.02 9.29
CA THR A 6 1.94 12.23 9.55
C THR A 6 1.91 11.71 10.98
N PRO A 7 2.63 10.62 11.31
CA PRO A 7 2.78 10.14 12.68
C PRO A 7 3.28 11.23 13.64
N HIS A 8 4.22 12.07 13.20
CA HIS A 8 4.74 13.18 14.01
C HIS A 8 3.70 14.28 14.26
N ALA A 9 2.90 14.64 13.25
CA ALA A 9 1.83 15.60 13.44
C ALA A 9 0.73 15.03 14.35
N LEU A 10 0.40 13.74 14.22
CA LEU A 10 -0.55 13.05 15.07
C LEU A 10 -0.06 13.00 16.54
N SER A 11 1.23 12.72 16.76
CA SER A 11 1.80 12.66 18.12
C SER A 11 1.81 14.02 18.82
N LYS A 12 1.87 15.14 18.08
CA LYS A 12 1.73 16.48 18.66
C LYS A 12 0.31 16.80 19.13
N LEU A 13 -0.69 16.11 18.58
CA LEU A 13 -2.09 16.23 19.00
C LEU A 13 -2.44 15.22 20.09
N ALA A 14 -1.72 14.10 20.14
CA ALA A 14 -1.88 13.10 21.18
C ALA A 14 -1.36 13.62 22.54
N PRO A 15 -1.96 13.19 23.66
CA PRO A 15 -1.39 13.46 24.98
C PRO A 15 0.01 12.84 25.10
N ASP A 16 0.95 13.55 25.74
CA ASP A 16 2.38 13.21 25.81
C ASP A 16 2.65 11.74 26.19
N GLU A 17 2.00 11.28 27.27
CA GLU A 17 2.06 9.88 27.68
C GLU A 17 0.70 9.41 28.19
N ALA A 18 0.17 8.37 27.55
CA ALA A 18 -1.07 7.76 27.99
C ALA A 18 -0.87 7.01 29.32
N PRO A 19 -1.76 7.20 30.31
CA PRO A 19 -1.63 6.60 31.64
C PRO A 19 -1.73 5.07 31.64
N SER A 20 -2.27 4.48 30.59
CA SER A 20 -2.45 3.03 30.47
C SER A 20 -2.47 2.59 29.01
N LYS A 21 -1.80 1.48 28.72
CA LYS A 21 -1.66 0.92 27.37
C LYS A 21 -1.87 -0.59 27.38
N ILE A 22 -2.67 -1.09 26.45
CA ILE A 22 -2.93 -2.53 26.25
C ILE A 22 -2.43 -2.90 24.86
N ARG A 23 -1.65 -3.98 24.74
CA ARG A 23 -1.02 -4.37 23.48
C ARG A 23 -1.16 -5.86 23.21
N VAL A 24 -1.54 -6.18 21.98
CA VAL A 24 -1.43 -7.51 21.39
C VAL A 24 -0.42 -7.40 20.25
N LYS A 25 0.62 -8.23 20.25
CA LYS A 25 1.68 -8.20 19.25
C LYS A 25 1.67 -9.46 18.41
N ASN A 26 1.84 -9.29 17.10
CA ASN A 26 2.10 -10.35 16.12
C ASN A 26 1.10 -11.52 16.18
N LEU A 27 -0.18 -11.20 16.33
CA LEU A 27 -1.25 -12.19 16.21
C LEU A 27 -1.24 -12.73 14.78
N GLN A 28 -1.05 -14.04 14.64
CA GLN A 28 -0.84 -14.67 13.35
C GLN A 28 -2.16 -15.15 12.73
N THR A 29 -2.35 -14.89 11.45
CA THR A 29 -3.42 -15.44 10.62
C THR A 29 -2.95 -15.56 9.16
N THR A 30 -3.80 -16.05 8.27
CA THR A 30 -3.62 -15.97 6.81
C THR A 30 -4.70 -15.10 6.21
N LEU A 31 -4.37 -14.30 5.20
CA LEU A 31 -5.32 -13.49 4.44
C LEU A 31 -4.97 -13.48 2.94
N PRO A 32 -5.96 -13.37 2.04
CA PRO A 32 -5.75 -13.28 0.60
C PRO A 32 -5.35 -11.85 0.17
N LEU A 33 -4.13 -11.43 0.52
CA LEU A 33 -3.58 -10.09 0.21
C LEU A 33 -2.65 -10.13 -1.02
N THR A 34 -2.16 -8.96 -1.44
CA THR A 34 -1.16 -8.85 -2.51
C THR A 34 0.19 -9.45 -2.09
N ASP A 35 0.73 -10.40 -2.86
CA ASP A 35 2.01 -11.04 -2.56
C ASP A 35 3.23 -10.21 -3.02
N ALA A 36 4.43 -10.76 -2.82
CA ALA A 36 5.68 -10.09 -3.22
C ALA A 36 5.85 -9.89 -4.74
N TRP A 37 5.04 -10.57 -5.55
CA TRP A 37 5.04 -10.44 -7.02
C TRP A 37 3.94 -9.51 -7.52
N GLY A 38 3.22 -8.84 -6.62
CA GLY A 38 2.09 -7.98 -6.97
C GLY A 38 0.82 -8.76 -7.36
N ARG A 39 0.75 -10.07 -7.11
CA ARG A 39 -0.44 -10.88 -7.41
C ARG A 39 -1.48 -10.65 -6.32
N PRO A 40 -2.68 -10.14 -6.64
CA PRO A 40 -3.72 -9.92 -5.65
C PRO A 40 -4.30 -11.24 -5.12
N ALA A 41 -5.10 -11.16 -4.06
CA ALA A 41 -5.92 -12.26 -3.55
C ALA A 41 -5.13 -13.55 -3.22
N THR A 42 -3.86 -13.43 -2.84
CA THR A 42 -2.97 -14.57 -2.56
C THR A 42 -2.90 -14.85 -1.07
N GLN A 43 -3.21 -16.08 -0.67
CA GLN A 43 -3.13 -16.50 0.73
C GLN A 43 -1.69 -16.43 1.22
N GLN A 44 -1.46 -15.63 2.26
CA GLN A 44 -0.14 -15.45 2.85
C GLN A 44 -0.23 -15.21 4.36
N PRO A 45 0.83 -15.53 5.13
CA PRO A 45 0.87 -15.25 6.55
C PRO A 45 0.83 -13.73 6.81
N VAL A 46 0.03 -13.33 7.80
CA VAL A 46 -0.11 -11.95 8.27
C VAL A 46 0.10 -11.93 9.78
N LEU A 47 0.88 -10.97 10.25
CA LEU A 47 1.05 -10.66 11.67
C LEU A 47 0.31 -9.36 11.99
N ILE A 48 -0.64 -9.42 12.91
CA ILE A 48 -1.47 -8.27 13.30
C ILE A 48 -1.10 -7.85 14.71
N SER A 49 -0.77 -6.58 14.89
CA SER A 49 -0.54 -5.98 16.20
C SER A 49 -1.55 -4.87 16.44
N ALA A 50 -2.07 -4.79 17.67
CA ALA A 50 -2.96 -3.74 18.12
C ALA A 50 -2.42 -3.13 19.42
N SER A 51 -2.46 -1.81 19.53
CA SER A 51 -2.06 -1.04 20.70
C SER A 51 -3.15 -0.04 21.03
N ILE A 52 -3.70 -0.12 22.23
CA ILE A 52 -4.77 0.74 22.73
C ILE A 52 -4.20 1.56 23.86
N SER A 53 -4.19 2.88 23.70
CA SER A 53 -3.89 3.83 24.76
C SER A 53 -5.21 4.33 25.33
N LEU A 54 -5.33 4.36 26.66
CA LEU A 54 -6.55 4.77 27.36
C LEU A 54 -6.42 6.21 27.88
N HIS A 55 -7.55 6.90 28.05
CA HIS A 55 -7.59 8.20 28.71
C HIS A 55 -7.38 8.11 30.23
N ARG A 56 -7.71 6.97 30.83
CA ARG A 56 -7.68 6.75 32.29
C ARG A 56 -6.73 5.60 32.67
N PRO A 57 -6.15 5.63 33.88
CA PRO A 57 -5.37 4.52 34.39
C PRO A 57 -6.24 3.28 34.70
N PHE A 58 -5.62 2.11 34.87
CA PHE A 58 -6.29 0.85 35.22
C PHE A 58 -6.88 0.78 36.64
N SER A 59 -7.02 1.90 37.37
CA SER A 59 -7.31 1.93 38.82
C SER A 59 -8.49 1.05 39.22
N SER A 60 -9.62 1.14 38.51
CA SER A 60 -10.81 0.33 38.82
C SER A 60 -10.63 -1.18 38.61
N SER A 61 -9.79 -1.60 37.66
CA SER A 61 -9.48 -3.01 37.42
C SER A 61 -8.41 -3.53 38.38
N ALA A 62 -7.46 -2.67 38.75
CA ALA A 62 -6.41 -2.98 39.71
C ALA A 62 -6.98 -3.19 41.13
N ASP A 63 -7.90 -2.32 41.56
CA ASP A 63 -8.47 -2.38 42.91
C ASP A 63 -9.39 -3.60 43.13
N THR A 64 -9.96 -4.15 42.05
CA THR A 64 -10.93 -5.25 42.11
C THR A 64 -10.38 -6.58 41.62
N ASP A 65 -9.11 -6.63 41.19
CA ASP A 65 -8.48 -7.77 40.50
C ASP A 65 -9.40 -8.40 39.43
N SER A 66 -10.09 -7.54 38.68
CA SER A 66 -11.09 -7.97 37.71
C SER A 66 -11.09 -7.08 36.47
N VAL A 67 -11.39 -7.67 35.32
CA VAL A 67 -11.52 -6.92 34.07
C VAL A 67 -12.86 -6.18 34.08
N THR A 68 -12.83 -4.96 34.63
CA THR A 68 -13.99 -4.07 34.72
C THR A 68 -14.16 -3.23 33.45
N LYS A 69 -15.21 -2.39 33.41
CA LYS A 69 -15.54 -1.51 32.27
C LYS A 69 -14.41 -0.53 31.88
N GLY A 70 -13.43 -0.29 32.74
CA GLY A 70 -12.30 0.63 32.49
C GLY A 70 -11.09 0.00 31.81
N THR A 71 -11.14 -1.28 31.44
CA THR A 71 -10.04 -1.98 30.77
C THR A 71 -10.54 -2.89 29.65
N VAL A 72 -9.63 -3.31 28.76
CA VAL A 72 -9.94 -4.20 27.64
C VAL A 72 -9.21 -5.53 27.86
N HIS A 73 -9.96 -6.62 27.89
CA HIS A 73 -9.37 -7.96 28.00
C HIS A 73 -8.61 -8.29 26.70
N TYR A 74 -7.28 -8.43 26.77
CA TYR A 74 -6.43 -8.72 25.60
C TYR A 74 -6.84 -10.01 24.86
N GLY A 75 -7.27 -11.05 25.58
CA GLY A 75 -7.82 -12.28 24.97
C GLY A 75 -9.14 -12.06 24.19
N ILE A 76 -10.01 -11.13 24.61
CA ILE A 76 -11.22 -10.76 23.84
C ILE A 76 -10.80 -9.95 22.62
N LEU A 77 -9.86 -9.02 22.77
CA LEU A 77 -9.28 -8.25 21.67
C LEU A 77 -8.68 -9.14 20.59
N SER A 78 -7.85 -10.12 20.95
CA SER A 78 -7.27 -11.08 20.00
C SER A 78 -8.33 -11.87 19.25
N LYS A 79 -9.36 -12.38 19.96
CA LYS A 79 -10.47 -13.11 19.34
C LYS A 79 -11.28 -12.21 18.41
N ALA A 80 -11.53 -10.96 18.78
CA ALA A 80 -12.24 -10.00 17.95
C ALA A 80 -11.49 -9.68 16.66
N ILE A 81 -10.17 -9.47 16.73
CA ILE A 81 -9.31 -9.24 15.56
C ILE A 81 -9.36 -10.44 14.59
N LEU A 82 -9.16 -11.66 15.10
CA LEU A 82 -9.20 -12.86 14.25
C LEU A 82 -10.58 -13.11 13.64
N LYS A 83 -11.65 -12.86 14.41
CA LYS A 83 -13.02 -12.94 13.91
C LYS A 83 -13.26 -11.93 12.79
N ALA A 84 -12.87 -10.67 12.98
CA ALA A 84 -13.01 -9.62 11.98
C ALA A 84 -12.24 -9.95 10.69
N CYS A 85 -11.03 -10.52 10.79
CA CYS A 85 -10.28 -11.00 9.62
C CYS A 85 -11.04 -12.05 8.82
N LYS A 86 -11.62 -13.05 9.48
CA LYS A 86 -12.42 -14.10 8.83
C LYS A 86 -13.68 -13.53 8.18
N GLU A 87 -14.39 -12.66 8.87
CA GLU A 87 -15.58 -11.98 8.34
C GLU A 87 -15.23 -11.15 7.10
N PHE A 88 -14.09 -10.45 7.11
CA PHE A 88 -13.65 -9.68 5.95
C PHE A 88 -13.32 -10.57 4.76
N GLU A 89 -12.65 -11.69 5.00
CA GLU A 89 -12.34 -12.68 3.97
C GLU A 89 -13.62 -13.29 3.38
N GLU A 90 -14.62 -13.60 4.21
CA GLU A 90 -15.93 -14.06 3.74
C GLU A 90 -16.62 -13.01 2.87
N ILE A 91 -16.66 -11.75 3.30
CA ILE A 91 -17.28 -10.64 2.55
C ILE A 91 -16.61 -10.44 1.19
N VAL A 92 -15.29 -10.46 1.14
CA VAL A 92 -14.50 -10.22 -0.07
C VAL A 92 -14.42 -11.47 -0.97
N GLY A 93 -14.61 -12.66 -0.38
CA GLY A 93 -14.58 -13.96 -1.08
C GLY A 93 -15.81 -14.25 -1.93
N PHE A 94 -16.93 -13.56 -1.71
CA PHE A 94 -18.05 -13.52 -2.65
C PHE A 94 -17.64 -12.62 -3.82
N GLY A 95 -17.13 -13.23 -4.90
CA GLY A 95 -16.94 -12.51 -6.17
C GLY A 95 -18.25 -11.90 -6.68
N ASP A 96 -18.16 -11.07 -7.71
CA ASP A 96 -19.35 -10.66 -8.46
C ASP A 96 -20.08 -11.88 -9.09
N GLU A 97 -21.26 -11.66 -9.69
CA GLU A 97 -22.03 -12.72 -10.37
C GLU A 97 -21.22 -13.42 -11.50
N GLU A 98 -20.07 -12.88 -11.89
CA GLU A 98 -19.12 -13.43 -12.87
C GLU A 98 -17.95 -14.20 -12.24
N GLY A 99 -17.88 -14.28 -10.89
CA GLY A 99 -16.86 -15.03 -10.16
C GLY A 99 -15.52 -14.31 -9.97
N LEU A 100 -15.45 -13.00 -10.25
CA LEU A 100 -14.23 -12.20 -10.05
C LEU A 100 -14.08 -11.86 -8.57
N LYS A 101 -13.07 -12.46 -7.92
CA LYS A 101 -12.74 -12.16 -6.51
C LYS A 101 -12.26 -10.72 -6.39
N VAL A 102 -12.97 -9.92 -5.59
CA VAL A 102 -12.49 -8.59 -5.22
C VAL A 102 -11.20 -8.75 -4.41
N PRO A 103 -10.12 -8.03 -4.73
CA PRO A 103 -8.88 -8.16 -3.98
C PRO A 103 -9.00 -7.53 -2.59
N MET A 104 -8.56 -8.26 -1.56
CA MET A 104 -8.38 -7.71 -0.23
C MET A 104 -7.12 -6.84 -0.22
N TRP A 105 -7.24 -5.57 0.16
CA TRP A 105 -6.12 -4.63 0.20
C TRP A 105 -5.70 -4.35 1.63
N GLY A 106 -4.40 -4.13 1.86
CA GLY A 106 -3.84 -3.98 3.20
C GLY A 106 -4.48 -2.82 3.98
N ARG A 107 -4.74 -1.70 3.31
CA ARG A 107 -5.44 -0.55 3.92
C ARG A 107 -6.87 -0.89 4.32
N ALA A 108 -7.58 -1.62 3.48
CA ALA A 108 -8.94 -2.04 3.77
C ALA A 108 -8.98 -2.96 5.01
N VAL A 109 -7.98 -3.83 5.20
CA VAL A 109 -7.86 -4.64 6.43
C VAL A 109 -7.70 -3.77 7.67
N VAL A 110 -6.78 -2.79 7.65
CA VAL A 110 -6.55 -1.89 8.80
C VAL A 110 -7.82 -1.12 9.16
N CYS A 111 -8.48 -0.52 8.17
CA CYS A 111 -9.72 0.23 8.38
C CYS A 111 -10.89 -0.68 8.79
N TRP A 112 -10.97 -1.91 8.28
CA TRP A 112 -11.97 -2.90 8.68
C TRP A 112 -11.80 -3.32 10.14
N LEU A 113 -10.57 -3.63 10.55
CA LEU A 113 -10.27 -3.95 11.95
C LEU A 113 -10.61 -2.78 12.87
N HIS A 114 -10.29 -1.55 12.47
CA HIS A 114 -10.70 -0.35 13.20
C HIS A 114 -12.22 -0.25 13.36
N TYR A 115 -12.96 -0.47 12.27
CA TYR A 115 -14.42 -0.48 12.29
C TYR A 115 -14.98 -1.57 13.21
N CYS A 116 -14.53 -2.83 13.09
CA CYS A 116 -15.03 -3.92 13.93
C CYS A 116 -14.74 -3.70 15.42
N LEU A 117 -13.64 -3.03 15.76
CA LEU A 117 -13.27 -2.77 17.15
C LEU A 117 -14.01 -1.57 17.75
N THR A 118 -14.31 -0.53 16.95
CA THR A 118 -14.80 0.76 17.47
C THR A 118 -16.22 1.12 17.00
N GLY A 119 -16.73 0.45 15.96
CA GLY A 119 -18.00 0.78 15.32
C GLY A 119 -17.93 1.99 14.38
N HIS A 120 -16.77 2.64 14.25
CA HIS A 120 -16.61 3.87 13.47
C HIS A 120 -16.00 3.61 12.11
N ASP A 121 -16.64 4.15 11.09
CA ASP A 121 -16.24 3.93 9.70
C ASP A 121 -15.22 4.99 9.26
N VAL A 122 -13.98 4.54 9.06
CA VAL A 122 -12.87 5.32 8.47
C VAL A 122 -12.50 4.81 7.08
N LEU A 123 -13.29 3.88 6.52
CA LEU A 123 -13.01 3.34 5.19
C LEU A 123 -13.17 4.45 4.13
N PRO A 124 -12.35 4.42 3.07
CA PRO A 124 -12.64 5.17 1.87
C PRO A 124 -14.01 4.72 1.35
N LYS A 125 -14.84 5.66 0.86
CA LYS A 125 -16.03 5.30 0.08
C LYS A 125 -15.56 4.70 -1.25
N ILE A 126 -15.32 3.40 -1.30
CA ILE A 126 -14.84 2.72 -2.52
C ILE A 126 -16.02 2.61 -3.50
N PRO A 127 -15.97 3.23 -4.69
CA PRO A 127 -16.93 2.94 -5.75
C PRO A 127 -16.74 1.48 -6.14
N HIS A 128 -17.82 0.68 -6.17
CA HIS A 128 -17.86 -0.76 -6.48
C HIS A 128 -17.63 -1.76 -5.34
N ILE A 129 -17.05 -1.37 -4.21
CA ILE A 129 -17.10 -2.18 -2.97
C ILE A 129 -18.10 -1.50 -2.03
N TYR A 130 -19.39 -1.82 -2.20
CA TYR A 130 -20.44 -1.43 -1.26
C TYR A 130 -20.35 -2.31 0.00
N ILE A 131 -19.22 -2.27 0.71
CA ILE A 131 -19.20 -2.60 2.14
C ILE A 131 -19.83 -1.39 2.83
N SER A 132 -21.13 -1.22 2.62
CA SER A 132 -21.85 -0.30 3.47
C SER A 132 -21.81 -0.90 4.85
N SER A 133 -21.29 -0.15 5.82
CA SER A 133 -21.52 -0.37 7.25
C SER A 133 -23.00 -0.64 7.57
N LYS A 134 -23.95 -0.30 6.67
CA LYS A 134 -25.38 -0.66 6.75
C LYS A 134 -25.70 -2.14 6.43
N ASN A 135 -24.95 -2.82 5.57
CA ASN A 135 -25.15 -4.25 5.25
C ASN A 135 -24.60 -5.18 6.34
N ILE A 136 -23.78 -4.66 7.26
CA ILE A 136 -23.20 -5.38 8.41
C ILE A 136 -23.91 -4.98 9.72
N LYS A 137 -25.04 -4.26 9.66
CA LYS A 137 -25.84 -3.95 10.87
C LYS A 137 -26.64 -5.14 11.40
N THR A 138 -26.56 -6.29 10.76
CA THR A 138 -27.25 -7.48 11.23
C THR A 138 -26.24 -8.59 11.44
N SER A 139 -26.01 -8.93 12.71
CA SER A 139 -25.72 -10.33 13.04
C SER A 139 -26.77 -11.22 12.34
N LYS A 140 -26.52 -12.54 12.24
CA LYS A 140 -27.59 -13.51 11.88
C LYS A 140 -28.85 -13.40 12.78
N THR A 141 -28.81 -12.56 13.84
CA THR A 141 -29.89 -12.27 14.79
C THR A 141 -30.48 -10.85 14.71
N GLY A 142 -30.02 -9.98 13.79
CA GLY A 142 -30.60 -8.64 13.60
C GLY A 142 -30.21 -7.58 14.65
N GLU A 143 -29.29 -7.88 15.56
CA GLU A 143 -28.81 -6.92 16.57
C GLU A 143 -27.61 -6.11 16.06
N PRO A 144 -27.53 -4.80 16.38
CA PRO A 144 -26.39 -3.97 16.03
C PRO A 144 -25.12 -4.50 16.72
N ILE A 145 -24.04 -4.69 15.95
CA ILE A 145 -22.75 -5.11 16.50
C ILE A 145 -22.30 -4.09 17.54
N LYS A 146 -22.29 -4.50 18.81
CA LYS A 146 -21.77 -3.67 19.89
C LYS A 146 -20.25 -3.55 19.74
N PRO A 147 -19.70 -2.33 19.63
CA PRO A 147 -18.26 -2.14 19.50
C PRO A 147 -17.55 -2.66 20.76
N LEU A 148 -16.36 -3.24 20.57
CA LEU A 148 -15.54 -3.73 21.68
C LEU A 148 -14.92 -2.57 22.46
N LEU A 149 -14.55 -1.49 21.77
CA LEU A 149 -13.89 -0.31 22.31
C LEU A 149 -14.85 0.88 22.30
N SER A 150 -14.89 1.59 23.42
CA SER A 150 -15.58 2.87 23.53
C SER A 150 -14.65 4.01 23.11
N ALA A 151 -15.13 4.92 22.26
CA ALA A 151 -14.41 6.13 21.87
C ALA A 151 -14.12 7.07 23.05
N GLU A 152 -14.88 6.96 24.14
CA GLU A 152 -14.69 7.76 25.37
C GLU A 152 -13.52 7.27 26.22
N ASP A 153 -13.18 5.97 26.12
CA ASP A 153 -12.17 5.35 26.97
C ASP A 153 -10.78 5.32 26.33
N ILE A 154 -10.73 5.32 24.99
CA ILE A 154 -9.49 5.24 24.21
C ILE A 154 -9.01 6.63 23.81
N SER A 155 -7.71 6.88 23.93
CA SER A 155 -7.05 8.09 23.41
C SER A 155 -6.35 7.84 22.07
N LEU A 156 -5.79 6.64 21.88
CA LEU A 156 -5.12 6.26 20.63
C LEU A 156 -5.31 4.75 20.37
N LEU A 157 -5.77 4.40 19.18
CA LEU A 157 -5.81 3.03 18.67
C LEU A 157 -4.80 2.90 17.53
N GLU A 158 -3.83 2.01 17.66
CA GLU A 158 -2.89 1.68 16.60
C GLU A 158 -3.11 0.24 16.14
N ILE A 159 -3.23 0.04 14.83
CA ILE A 159 -3.38 -1.26 14.20
C ILE A 159 -2.27 -1.39 13.15
N LYS A 160 -1.45 -2.43 13.27
CA LYS A 160 -0.37 -2.72 12.33
C LYS A 160 -0.55 -4.12 11.76
N ILE A 161 -0.61 -4.22 10.44
CA ILE A 161 -0.45 -5.50 9.73
C ILE A 161 0.97 -5.60 9.19
N THR A 162 1.59 -6.78 9.31
CA THR A 162 2.90 -7.09 8.75
C THR A 162 2.80 -8.33 7.89
N LEU A 163 3.29 -8.24 6.67
CA LEU A 163 3.28 -9.25 5.63
C LEU A 163 4.73 -9.73 5.40
N PRO A 164 5.20 -10.75 6.16
CA PRO A 164 6.58 -11.23 6.09
C PRO A 164 6.93 -11.88 4.75
N LYS A 165 5.94 -12.16 3.89
CA LYS A 165 6.11 -12.77 2.56
C LYS A 165 5.72 -11.85 1.40
N ALA A 166 5.45 -10.57 1.67
CA ALA A 166 5.07 -9.59 0.65
C ALA A 166 6.26 -8.79 0.07
N SER A 167 7.49 -9.11 0.48
CA SER A 167 8.72 -8.53 -0.04
C SER A 167 9.62 -9.64 -0.59
N LEU A 168 10.28 -9.39 -1.72
CA LEU A 168 11.24 -10.33 -2.32
C LEU A 168 12.65 -10.12 -1.74
N LEU A 169 13.01 -8.87 -1.51
CA LEU A 169 14.37 -8.46 -1.11
C LEU A 169 14.49 -8.08 0.36
N GLY A 170 13.37 -7.87 1.05
CA GLY A 170 13.30 -7.41 2.43
C GLY A 170 12.79 -8.45 3.43
N SER A 171 12.66 -8.00 4.68
CA SER A 171 12.08 -8.79 5.77
C SER A 171 10.53 -8.78 5.78
N GLY A 172 9.93 -7.93 4.95
CA GLY A 172 8.49 -7.88 4.72
C GLY A 172 7.97 -6.47 4.45
N VAL A 173 6.64 -6.37 4.36
CA VAL A 173 5.92 -5.09 4.22
C VAL A 173 5.04 -4.90 5.45
N SER A 174 4.86 -3.67 5.93
CA SER A 174 3.83 -3.39 6.94
C SER A 174 3.00 -2.18 6.59
N LEU A 175 1.74 -2.22 7.00
CA LEU A 175 0.86 -1.06 7.00
C LEU A 175 0.38 -0.80 8.42
N LYS A 176 0.51 0.44 8.89
CA LYS A 176 0.08 0.87 10.23
C LYS A 176 -0.94 2.00 10.11
N GLY A 177 -2.09 1.84 10.75
CA GLY A 177 -3.04 2.92 11.01
C GLY A 177 -2.97 3.34 12.48
N SER A 178 -2.92 4.65 12.74
CA SER A 178 -2.97 5.21 14.11
C SER A 178 -4.15 6.19 14.19
N PHE A 179 -5.08 5.98 15.11
CA PHE A 179 -6.36 6.69 15.18
C PHE A 179 -6.49 7.38 16.54
N LEU A 180 -6.54 8.72 16.54
CA LEU A 180 -6.56 9.56 17.73
C LEU A 180 -8.01 9.89 18.14
N TYR A 181 -8.27 9.93 19.45
CA TYR A 181 -9.57 10.19 20.05
C TYR A 181 -9.43 11.25 21.15
N GLU A 182 -10.41 12.16 21.24
CA GLU A 182 -10.40 13.26 22.22
C GLU A 182 -11.08 12.92 23.56
N GLY A 183 -11.90 11.88 23.62
CA GLY A 183 -12.58 11.43 24.85
C GLY A 183 -13.71 12.34 25.36
N ASN A 184 -14.01 13.43 24.67
CA ASN A 184 -14.99 14.46 25.03
C ASN A 184 -16.42 14.21 24.48
N GLY A 185 -16.78 12.94 24.25
CA GLY A 185 -18.08 12.56 23.68
C GLY A 185 -18.15 12.66 22.15
N THR A 186 -17.02 12.81 21.47
CA THR A 186 -16.92 12.70 20.02
C THR A 186 -17.15 11.25 19.57
N GLU A 187 -18.08 11.03 18.64
CA GLU A 187 -18.43 9.71 18.10
C GLU A 187 -17.37 9.16 17.12
N GLY A 188 -16.06 9.35 17.33
CA GLY A 188 -15.06 8.79 16.43
C GLY A 188 -13.69 9.42 16.52
N PRO A 189 -12.74 8.93 15.69
CA PRO A 189 -11.39 9.47 15.71
C PRO A 189 -11.37 10.91 15.20
N CYS A 190 -10.65 11.79 15.89
CA CYS A 190 -10.49 13.20 15.53
C CYS A 190 -9.42 13.42 14.45
N ALA A 191 -8.44 12.52 14.34
CA ALA A 191 -7.37 12.52 13.34
C ALA A 191 -6.79 11.10 13.20
N PHE A 192 -6.09 10.82 12.10
CA PHE A 192 -5.39 9.54 11.95
C PHE A 192 -4.11 9.65 11.11
N SER A 193 -3.21 8.67 11.25
CA SER A 193 -2.08 8.43 10.35
C SER A 193 -2.24 7.08 9.64
N MET A 194 -1.62 6.94 8.48
CA MET A 194 -1.52 5.68 7.75
C MET A 194 -0.13 5.59 7.13
N ASP A 195 0.61 4.53 7.46
CA ASP A 195 2.04 4.44 7.17
C ASP A 195 2.35 3.09 6.52
N LEU A 196 2.82 3.11 5.26
CA LEU A 196 3.31 1.94 4.53
C LEU A 196 4.83 1.85 4.70
N LYS A 197 5.35 0.67 5.02
CA LYS A 197 6.80 0.45 5.20
C LYS A 197 7.29 -0.83 4.52
N LEU A 198 8.34 -0.70 3.71
CA LEU A 198 9.20 -1.79 3.24
C LEU A 198 10.34 -1.95 4.24
N HIS A 199 10.52 -3.17 4.76
CA HIS A 199 11.52 -3.45 5.80
C HIS A 199 12.76 -4.11 5.24
N ASP A 200 13.92 -3.56 5.60
CA ASP A 200 15.24 -4.18 5.45
C ASP A 200 15.53 -4.77 4.07
N LEU A 201 15.21 -4.05 2.99
CA LEU A 201 15.54 -4.46 1.62
C LEU A 201 17.07 -4.60 1.50
N ARG A 202 17.55 -5.79 1.13
CA ARG A 202 18.99 -6.08 1.00
C ARG A 202 19.40 -6.09 -0.46
N MET A 203 20.18 -5.10 -0.88
CA MET A 203 20.58 -4.93 -2.28
C MET A 203 22.09 -4.73 -2.40
N ALA A 204 22.65 -5.17 -3.53
CA ALA A 204 24.07 -5.03 -3.81
C ALA A 204 24.32 -3.80 -4.70
N ALA A 205 25.11 -2.83 -4.20
CA ALA A 205 25.43 -1.58 -4.90
C ALA A 205 26.94 -1.27 -4.88
N LEU A 206 27.40 -0.50 -5.87
CA LEU A 206 28.74 0.10 -5.84
C LEU A 206 28.68 1.38 -5.01
N LEU A 207 29.14 1.30 -3.76
CA LEU A 207 28.99 2.37 -2.78
C LEU A 207 30.25 2.54 -1.92
N GLY A 208 30.93 3.69 -2.07
CA GLY A 208 32.03 4.06 -1.19
C GLY A 208 32.96 5.12 -1.75
N VAL A 209 33.69 5.76 -0.85
CA VAL A 209 34.64 6.82 -1.18
C VAL A 209 35.93 6.20 -1.72
N ASN A 210 36.39 5.10 -1.12
CA ASN A 210 37.66 4.49 -1.44
C ASN A 210 37.60 3.78 -2.82
N ALA A 211 38.73 3.76 -3.53
CA ALA A 211 38.79 3.19 -4.88
C ALA A 211 38.45 1.69 -4.90
N ASN A 212 38.87 0.94 -3.88
CA ASN A 212 38.55 -0.49 -3.72
C ASN A 212 37.04 -0.73 -3.55
N GLU A 213 36.31 0.18 -2.90
CA GLU A 213 34.85 0.08 -2.71
C GLU A 213 34.06 0.23 -4.02
N LYS A 214 34.72 0.73 -5.08
CA LYS A 214 34.16 0.88 -6.43
C LYS A 214 34.42 -0.33 -7.33
N LEU A 215 35.23 -1.29 -6.87
CA LEU A 215 35.58 -2.49 -7.64
C LEU A 215 34.63 -3.67 -7.36
N ALA A 216 33.94 -3.65 -6.23
CA ALA A 216 33.05 -4.74 -5.81
C ALA A 216 31.77 -4.19 -5.19
N LYS A 217 30.64 -4.84 -5.51
CA LYS A 217 29.35 -4.49 -4.90
C LYS A 217 29.35 -4.88 -3.43
N GLN A 218 28.75 -4.02 -2.61
CA GLN A 218 28.56 -4.22 -1.19
C GLN A 218 27.07 -4.24 -0.87
N ILE A 219 26.70 -4.92 0.20
CA ILE A 219 25.31 -4.96 0.66
C ILE A 219 24.96 -3.61 1.29
N VAL A 220 23.83 -3.06 0.84
CA VAL A 220 23.13 -1.94 1.46
C VAL A 220 21.78 -2.47 1.96
N ILE A 221 21.42 -2.10 3.19
CA ILE A 221 20.11 -2.39 3.77
C ILE A 221 19.29 -1.10 3.68
N CYS A 222 18.11 -1.17 3.04
CA CYS A 222 17.23 -0.04 2.82
C CYS A 222 15.86 -0.26 3.46
N GLY A 223 15.41 0.68 4.28
CA GLY A 223 14.03 0.83 4.71
C GLY A 223 13.38 1.98 3.96
N VAL A 224 12.15 1.79 3.49
CA VAL A 224 11.36 2.85 2.83
C VAL A 224 10.01 2.94 3.51
N GLU A 225 9.64 4.13 3.96
CA GLU A 225 8.38 4.39 4.63
C GLU A 225 7.65 5.56 3.97
N MET A 226 6.38 5.34 3.62
CA MET A 226 5.47 6.34 3.07
C MET A 226 4.47 6.71 4.18
N GLU A 227 4.62 7.90 4.74
CA GLU A 227 3.67 8.48 5.68
C GLU A 227 2.51 9.16 4.93
N LYS A 228 1.34 9.28 5.56
CA LYS A 228 0.09 9.73 4.93
C LYS A 228 -0.29 8.86 3.72
N TRP A 229 -0.12 7.55 3.85
CA TRP A 229 -0.51 6.58 2.84
C TRP A 229 -2.04 6.51 2.68
N ASP A 230 -2.58 7.16 1.65
CA ASP A 230 -4.02 7.20 1.37
C ASP A 230 -4.44 6.33 0.18
N ARG A 231 -3.54 5.50 -0.35
CA ARG A 231 -3.90 4.65 -1.49
C ARG A 231 -4.68 3.44 -1.00
N VAL A 232 -5.76 3.15 -1.71
CA VAL A 232 -6.59 1.98 -1.41
C VAL A 232 -5.89 0.74 -1.94
N ALA A 233 -5.37 0.77 -3.18
CA ALA A 233 -4.69 -0.36 -3.82
C ALA A 233 -3.27 -0.58 -3.29
N ASP A 234 -2.95 -1.85 -3.06
CA ASP A 234 -1.60 -2.29 -2.73
C ASP A 234 -0.68 -2.05 -3.92
N SER A 235 0.41 -1.31 -3.70
CA SER A 235 1.41 -0.98 -4.74
C SER A 235 2.84 -1.05 -4.20
N TRP A 236 3.05 -1.78 -3.10
CA TRP A 236 4.36 -1.95 -2.49
C TRP A 236 5.32 -2.78 -3.35
N ALA A 237 4.83 -3.73 -4.15
CA ALA A 237 5.69 -4.51 -5.05
C ALA A 237 6.29 -3.61 -6.14
N GLU A 238 5.49 -2.68 -6.69
CA GLU A 238 5.96 -1.67 -7.64
C GLU A 238 7.00 -0.73 -6.99
N LEU A 239 6.74 -0.29 -5.76
CA LEU A 239 7.67 0.54 -5.00
C LEU A 239 9.00 -0.18 -4.72
N GLU A 240 8.93 -1.45 -4.27
CA GLU A 240 10.12 -2.26 -4.00
C GLU A 240 10.97 -2.43 -5.26
N GLU A 241 10.35 -2.69 -6.41
CA GLU A 241 11.08 -2.85 -7.68
C GLU A 241 11.78 -1.56 -8.11
N ILE A 242 11.12 -0.40 -7.94
CA ILE A 242 11.72 0.92 -8.21
C ILE A 242 12.91 1.17 -7.28
N VAL A 243 12.78 0.84 -5.99
CA VAL A 243 13.86 0.98 -5.00
C VAL A 243 15.04 0.08 -5.34
N ALA A 244 14.76 -1.19 -5.65
CA ALA A 244 15.75 -2.19 -6.04
C ALA A 244 16.54 -1.76 -7.25
N LYS A 245 15.85 -1.44 -8.34
CA LYS A 245 16.48 -0.97 -9.58
C LYS A 245 17.29 0.29 -9.38
N THR A 246 16.77 1.24 -8.61
CA THR A 246 17.48 2.49 -8.33
C THR A 246 18.80 2.24 -7.60
N ILE A 247 18.81 1.39 -6.59
CA ILE A 247 20.03 1.09 -5.82
C ILE A 247 21.01 0.26 -6.65
N GLU A 248 20.54 -0.80 -7.33
CA GLU A 248 21.40 -1.72 -8.09
C GLU A 248 22.09 -1.09 -9.30
N GLU A 249 21.43 -0.15 -9.97
CA GLU A 249 21.94 0.57 -11.14
C GLU A 249 22.79 1.79 -10.78
N SER A 250 22.84 2.16 -9.49
CA SER A 250 23.55 3.34 -9.03
C SER A 250 25.01 3.10 -8.68
N THR A 251 25.79 4.17 -8.70
CA THR A 251 27.15 4.21 -8.17
C THR A 251 27.34 5.52 -7.42
N PHE A 252 27.54 5.45 -6.11
CA PHE A 252 27.68 6.63 -5.27
C PHE A 252 28.88 6.50 -4.32
N GLN A 253 29.34 7.64 -3.82
CA GLN A 253 30.39 7.65 -2.80
C GLN A 253 29.81 7.52 -1.39
N THR A 254 28.62 8.10 -1.16
CA THR A 254 28.04 8.25 0.18
C THR A 254 26.57 7.80 0.21
N LEU A 255 26.10 7.44 1.41
CA LEU A 255 24.71 7.01 1.63
C LEU A 255 23.72 8.16 1.45
N GLU A 256 24.10 9.39 1.78
CA GLU A 256 23.29 10.61 1.66
C GLU A 256 22.95 10.92 0.19
N ALA A 257 23.95 10.81 -0.69
CA ALA A 257 23.76 10.99 -2.12
C ALA A 257 22.83 9.92 -2.69
N LEU A 258 23.02 8.65 -2.28
CA LEU A 258 22.14 7.56 -2.66
C LEU A 258 20.71 7.77 -2.13
N ALA A 259 20.53 8.19 -0.88
CA ALA A 259 19.21 8.45 -0.29
C ALA A 259 18.46 9.55 -1.06
N THR A 260 19.16 10.65 -1.37
CA THR A 260 18.61 11.78 -2.12
C THR A 260 18.20 11.36 -3.52
N PHE A 261 19.06 10.62 -4.23
CA PHE A 261 18.76 10.09 -5.55
C PHE A 261 17.59 9.12 -5.52
N LEU A 262 17.54 8.22 -4.53
CA LEU A 262 16.44 7.28 -4.34
C LEU A 262 15.11 8.01 -4.11
N THR A 263 15.08 9.04 -3.26
CA THR A 263 13.90 9.89 -3.07
C THR A 263 13.43 10.49 -4.38
N THR A 264 14.34 11.07 -5.17
CA THR A 264 14.02 11.63 -6.50
C THR A 264 13.35 10.57 -7.37
N ARG A 265 13.92 9.36 -7.48
CA ARG A 265 13.34 8.29 -8.30
C ARG A 265 11.96 7.84 -7.78
N ILE A 266 11.77 7.71 -6.47
CA ILE A 266 10.45 7.36 -5.90
C ILE A 266 9.44 8.45 -6.25
N ILE A 267 9.77 9.74 -6.08
CA ILE A 267 8.87 10.84 -6.44
C ILE A 267 8.49 10.75 -7.92
N THR A 268 9.47 10.65 -8.81
CA THR A 268 9.29 10.65 -10.26
C THR A 268 8.51 9.45 -10.79
N TYR A 269 8.84 8.24 -10.33
CA TYR A 269 8.34 7.00 -10.95
C TYR A 269 7.21 6.34 -10.17
N PHE A 270 7.02 6.69 -8.89
CA PHE A 270 6.01 6.08 -8.03
C PHE A 270 4.98 7.09 -7.48
N ILE A 271 5.37 8.32 -7.19
CA ILE A 271 4.44 9.34 -6.67
C ILE A 271 3.74 10.04 -7.83
N MET A 272 4.48 10.82 -8.63
CA MET A 272 3.93 11.67 -9.70
C MET A 272 2.97 10.97 -10.67
N PRO A 273 3.21 9.73 -11.15
CA PRO A 273 2.31 9.09 -12.10
C PRO A 273 0.90 8.85 -11.54
N HIS A 274 0.76 8.83 -10.21
CA HIS A 274 -0.53 8.63 -9.55
C HIS A 274 -1.26 9.94 -9.20
N PHE A 275 -0.64 11.11 -9.40
CA PHE A 275 -1.28 12.43 -9.21
C PHE A 275 -1.89 12.98 -10.50
N SER A 276 -1.75 12.26 -11.63
CA SER A 276 -2.16 12.75 -12.95
C SER A 276 -3.68 12.61 -13.14
N HIS A 277 -4.44 13.67 -12.84
CA HIS A 277 -5.67 13.97 -13.59
C HIS A 277 -5.31 14.67 -14.92
N PRO A 278 -6.08 14.46 -16.01
CA PRO A 278 -5.68 14.91 -17.35
C PRO A 278 -5.70 16.43 -17.59
N HIS A 279 -6.37 17.24 -16.78
CA HIS A 279 -6.52 18.69 -17.00
C HIS A 279 -6.33 19.51 -15.71
N PRO A 280 -5.66 20.67 -15.74
CA PRO A 280 -5.94 21.70 -14.74
C PRO A 280 -7.41 22.08 -14.86
N PRO A 281 -8.19 22.16 -13.76
CA PRO A 281 -9.55 22.66 -13.85
C PRO A 281 -9.50 24.08 -14.46
N PRO A 282 -10.43 24.43 -15.38
CA PRO A 282 -10.53 25.79 -15.87
C PRO A 282 -10.68 26.74 -14.68
N LEU A 283 -10.10 27.94 -14.80
CA LEU A 283 -9.99 29.00 -13.78
C LEU A 283 -11.34 29.55 -13.22
N SER A 284 -12.44 28.84 -13.41
CA SER A 284 -13.80 29.34 -13.17
C SER A 284 -14.72 28.33 -12.48
N SER A 285 -14.20 27.42 -11.67
CA SER A 285 -15.03 26.56 -10.80
C SER A 285 -14.57 26.62 -9.35
N PRO A 286 -15.27 27.36 -8.47
CA PRO A 286 -15.11 27.23 -7.05
C PRO A 286 -15.81 25.94 -6.61
N SER A 287 -15.04 25.06 -5.95
CA SER A 287 -15.42 23.77 -5.32
C SER A 287 -15.16 22.47 -6.11
N SER A 288 -14.44 21.56 -5.42
CA SER A 288 -14.20 20.14 -5.68
C SER A 288 -12.87 19.67 -6.32
N SER A 289 -11.73 20.34 -6.05
CA SER A 289 -10.44 19.61 -6.04
C SER A 289 -10.24 18.97 -4.67
N LEU A 290 -10.32 17.64 -4.59
CA LEU A 290 -9.82 16.92 -3.41
C LEU A 290 -8.37 17.39 -3.16
N PRO A 291 -7.99 17.73 -1.92
CA PRO A 291 -6.59 18.05 -1.63
C PRO A 291 -5.76 16.84 -2.03
N HIS A 292 -4.88 17.01 -3.02
CA HIS A 292 -3.90 16.01 -3.37
C HIS A 292 -3.05 15.73 -2.12
N ASN A 293 -3.26 14.58 -1.48
CA ASN A 293 -2.50 14.23 -0.31
C ASN A 293 -1.09 13.82 -0.74
N HIS A 294 -0.12 14.70 -0.49
CA HIS A 294 1.29 14.46 -0.73
C HIS A 294 1.86 13.61 0.42
N PRO A 295 2.24 12.34 0.18
CA PRO A 295 2.86 11.53 1.21
C PRO A 295 4.23 12.10 1.60
N GLN A 296 4.70 11.74 2.78
CA GLN A 296 6.08 12.03 3.19
C GLN A 296 6.91 10.75 3.09
N ILE A 297 8.09 10.85 2.48
CA ILE A 297 8.98 9.73 2.25
C ILE A 297 10.05 9.73 3.34
N ARG A 298 10.22 8.61 4.03
CA ARG A 298 11.35 8.36 4.92
C ARG A 298 12.17 7.20 4.39
N ILE A 299 13.45 7.46 4.13
CA ILE A 299 14.44 6.48 3.67
C ILE A 299 15.45 6.27 4.78
N THR A 300 15.70 5.01 5.11
CA THR A 300 16.77 4.59 6.01
C THR A 300 17.75 3.73 5.20
N LEU A 301 19.03 4.09 5.13
CA LEU A 301 20.07 3.32 4.46
C LEU A 301 21.17 2.94 5.45
N SER A 302 21.54 1.67 5.46
CA SER A 302 22.59 1.14 6.32
C SER A 302 23.64 0.38 5.52
N LYS A 303 24.90 0.44 5.97
CA LYS A 303 26.02 -0.27 5.34
C LYS A 303 26.72 -1.21 6.33
N PRO A 304 26.28 -2.47 6.46
CA PRO A 304 26.83 -3.52 7.35
C PRO A 304 28.35 -3.52 7.54
N THR A 305 29.11 -3.45 6.46
CA THR A 305 30.57 -3.68 6.50
C THR A 305 31.40 -2.40 6.63
N ALA A 306 30.78 -1.24 6.86
CA ALA A 306 31.49 0.04 6.79
C ALA A 306 32.32 0.38 8.03
N VAL A 307 31.93 -0.11 9.22
CA VAL A 307 32.58 0.23 10.50
C VAL A 307 32.87 -1.04 11.27
N THR A 308 34.14 -1.30 11.58
CA THR A 308 34.61 -2.60 12.12
C THR A 308 34.05 -2.97 13.50
N PHE A 309 33.69 -1.97 14.31
CA PHE A 309 33.26 -2.16 15.70
C PHE A 309 31.81 -1.72 15.96
N ALA A 310 31.03 -1.51 14.90
CA ALA A 310 29.59 -1.24 14.97
C ALA A 310 28.86 -2.26 14.11
N ASP A 311 27.59 -2.55 14.43
CA ASP A 311 26.77 -3.42 13.59
C ASP A 311 26.65 -2.85 12.17
N PHE A 312 26.30 -1.55 12.08
CA PHE A 312 26.37 -0.75 10.86
C PHE A 312 26.13 0.75 11.13
N PRO A 313 26.73 1.66 10.34
CA PRO A 313 26.26 3.03 10.23
C PRO A 313 24.93 3.10 9.48
N VAL A 314 24.12 4.09 9.85
CA VAL A 314 22.78 4.37 9.29
C VAL A 314 22.68 5.84 8.91
N VAL A 315 22.08 6.12 7.75
CA VAL A 315 21.64 7.45 7.33
C VAL A 315 20.13 7.43 7.15
N GLU A 316 19.45 8.46 7.65
CA GLU A 316 18.01 8.64 7.47
C GLU A 316 17.71 9.97 6.78
N LEU A 317 16.84 9.93 5.78
CA LEU A 317 16.36 11.10 5.05
C LEU A 317 14.83 11.11 5.07
N CYS A 318 14.25 12.23 5.48
CA CYS A 318 12.81 12.45 5.45
C CYS A 318 12.48 13.60 4.48
N THR A 319 11.53 13.41 3.58
CA THR A 319 11.22 14.36 2.50
C THR A 319 9.72 14.47 2.28
N ASP A 320 9.19 15.69 2.40
CA ASP A 320 7.82 16.00 2.00
C ASP A 320 7.75 16.03 0.46
N THR A 321 6.77 15.32 -0.14
CA THR A 321 6.61 15.25 -1.60
C THR A 321 5.77 16.39 -2.18
N ASP A 322 5.28 17.29 -1.32
CA ASP A 322 4.60 18.51 -1.69
C ASP A 322 5.59 19.53 -2.30
N PRO A 323 5.46 19.87 -3.60
CA PRO A 323 6.35 20.83 -4.26
C PRO A 323 6.32 22.22 -3.62
N SER A 324 5.25 22.57 -2.90
CA SER A 324 5.17 23.87 -2.20
C SER A 324 5.99 23.93 -0.91
N LYS A 325 6.41 22.77 -0.37
CA LYS A 325 7.10 22.66 0.93
C LYS A 325 8.53 22.15 0.84
N ASN A 326 8.91 21.55 -0.28
CA ASN A 326 10.21 20.92 -0.42
C ASN A 326 10.84 21.19 -1.79
N GLU A 327 12.06 21.73 -1.80
CA GLU A 327 12.79 22.08 -3.02
C GLU A 327 13.14 20.86 -3.89
N LEU A 328 13.44 19.71 -3.29
CA LEU A 328 13.71 18.49 -4.04
C LEU A 328 12.45 18.01 -4.76
N ALA A 329 11.31 18.01 -4.06
CA ALA A 329 10.04 17.69 -4.68
C ALA A 329 9.76 18.68 -5.83
N ASP A 330 9.81 20.00 -5.56
CA ASP A 330 9.60 21.05 -6.56
C ASP A 330 10.42 20.84 -7.84
N ARG A 331 11.72 20.55 -7.70
CA ARG A 331 12.58 20.20 -8.84
C ARG A 331 12.08 18.97 -9.59
N CYS A 332 11.72 17.88 -8.89
CA CYS A 332 11.19 16.69 -9.54
C CYS A 332 9.91 16.99 -10.35
N TRP A 333 9.00 17.79 -9.77
CA TRP A 333 7.75 18.17 -10.41
C TRP A 333 7.95 19.11 -11.62
N LYS A 334 8.98 19.98 -11.59
CA LYS A 334 9.31 20.93 -12.67
C LYS A 334 10.13 20.31 -13.80
N GLU A 335 11.20 19.59 -13.47
CA GLU A 335 12.20 19.12 -14.43
C GLU A 335 11.71 17.90 -15.24
N LEU A 336 10.87 17.06 -14.65
CA LEU A 336 10.59 15.72 -15.19
C LEU A 336 9.21 15.60 -15.86
N GLY A 337 8.40 16.67 -15.84
CA GLY A 337 7.09 16.72 -16.49
C GLY A 337 6.18 15.53 -16.11
N ARG A 338 5.22 15.19 -16.99
CA ARG A 338 4.38 13.99 -16.81
C ARG A 338 5.19 12.73 -17.18
N VAL A 339 5.90 12.15 -16.23
CA VAL A 339 6.51 10.83 -16.41
C VAL A 339 5.44 9.75 -16.46
N LYS A 340 5.45 8.92 -17.52
CA LYS A 340 4.54 7.77 -17.60
C LYS A 340 4.86 6.78 -16.47
N LYS A 341 3.82 6.22 -15.86
CA LYS A 341 3.96 5.13 -14.88
C LYS A 341 4.80 4.02 -15.52
N PRO A 342 5.92 3.59 -14.90
CA PRO A 342 6.66 2.43 -15.38
C PRO A 342 5.76 1.19 -15.45
N PRO A 343 5.99 0.27 -16.40
CA PRO A 343 5.31 -1.01 -16.39
C PRO A 343 5.72 -1.82 -15.15
N PHE A 344 4.82 -2.66 -14.66
CA PHE A 344 5.12 -3.64 -13.62
C PHE A 344 4.82 -5.05 -14.17
N PRO A 345 5.78 -5.99 -14.16
CA PRO A 345 7.17 -5.84 -13.71
C PRO A 345 7.98 -4.87 -14.60
N LEU A 346 8.99 -4.21 -14.02
CA LEU A 346 9.86 -3.25 -14.71
C LEU A 346 10.66 -3.95 -15.82
N GLN A 347 10.64 -3.34 -17.01
CA GLN A 347 11.41 -3.79 -18.15
C GLN A 347 12.59 -2.86 -18.41
N GLY A 348 13.80 -3.42 -18.45
CA GLY A 348 15.02 -2.67 -18.76
C GLY A 348 15.52 -1.80 -17.62
N ARG A 349 16.27 -0.74 -17.99
CA ARG A 349 16.81 0.24 -17.06
C ARG A 349 15.83 1.37 -16.81
N LEU A 350 15.85 1.83 -15.57
CA LEU A 350 14.98 2.88 -15.07
C LEU A 350 15.27 4.23 -15.79
N ASP A 351 16.52 4.48 -16.19
CA ASP A 351 16.93 5.70 -16.91
C ASP A 351 16.47 5.75 -18.37
N LEU A 352 16.28 4.59 -19.01
CA LEU A 352 15.84 4.51 -20.41
C LEU A 352 14.35 4.89 -20.55
N LEU A 353 13.55 4.69 -19.50
CA LEU A 353 12.14 5.10 -19.47
C LEU A 353 11.99 6.63 -19.51
N HIS A 354 12.97 7.37 -18.98
CA HIS A 354 12.98 8.83 -19.01
C HIS A 354 13.13 9.36 -20.44
N HIS A 355 14.09 8.80 -21.19
CA HIS A 355 14.35 9.21 -22.57
C HIS A 355 13.21 8.84 -23.54
N ALA A 356 12.55 7.69 -23.34
CA ALA A 356 11.42 7.27 -24.16
C ALA A 356 10.20 8.21 -24.02
N SER A 357 10.01 8.84 -22.86
CA SER A 357 8.88 9.75 -22.62
C SER A 357 9.09 11.14 -23.24
N LEU A 358 10.35 11.56 -23.45
CA LEU A 358 10.71 12.81 -24.14
C LEU A 358 10.64 12.70 -25.69
N LEU A 359 10.66 11.48 -26.22
CA LEU A 359 10.64 11.20 -27.66
C LEU A 359 9.24 10.85 -28.21
N ALA A 360 8.21 10.80 -27.37
CA ALA A 360 6.85 10.52 -27.82
C ALA A 360 6.28 11.75 -28.56
N PRO A 361 5.90 11.65 -29.85
CA PRO A 361 5.28 12.77 -30.57
C PRO A 361 3.94 13.12 -29.92
N THR A 362 3.68 14.42 -29.79
CA THR A 362 2.38 14.95 -29.38
C THR A 362 1.30 14.43 -30.33
N PRO A 363 0.10 14.03 -29.84
CA PRO A 363 -0.99 13.69 -30.73
C PRO A 363 -1.42 14.96 -31.46
N THR A 364 -1.07 15.05 -32.73
CA THR A 364 -1.58 16.08 -33.63
C THR A 364 -3.08 15.88 -33.80
N THR A 365 -3.85 16.90 -33.45
CA THR A 365 -5.27 17.04 -33.73
C THR A 365 -5.51 16.88 -35.24
N PRO A 366 -6.52 16.10 -35.68
CA PRO A 366 -6.84 16.04 -37.10
C PRO A 366 -7.54 17.34 -37.50
N LEU A 367 -6.85 18.18 -38.28
CA LEU A 367 -7.47 19.29 -39.00
C LEU A 367 -8.24 18.74 -40.19
N LEU A 368 -9.52 19.11 -40.27
CA LEU A 368 -10.37 19.00 -41.45
C LEU A 368 -9.63 19.47 -42.70
N SER A 369 -9.55 18.61 -43.72
CA SER A 369 -9.31 19.02 -45.10
C SER A 369 -10.43 18.50 -45.98
N LEU A 370 -11.33 19.42 -46.32
CA LEU A 370 -12.26 19.31 -47.43
C LEU A 370 -11.51 19.53 -48.76
N LEU A 371 -12.05 18.90 -49.81
CA LEU A 371 -11.81 19.07 -51.26
C LEU A 371 -10.62 18.27 -51.84
N PHE A 372 -10.91 17.17 -52.54
CA PHE A 372 -11.13 17.15 -53.99
C PHE A 372 -11.53 15.73 -54.44
N SER A 373 -12.62 15.64 -55.19
CA SER A 373 -12.98 14.45 -55.98
C SER A 373 -12.23 14.51 -57.32
N PRO A 374 -11.89 13.36 -57.95
CA PRO A 374 -12.84 12.83 -58.94
C PRO A 374 -12.91 11.29 -59.04
N ALA A 375 -14.15 10.84 -59.28
CA ALA A 375 -14.60 9.75 -60.15
C ALA A 375 -13.77 8.45 -60.28
N GLN A 376 -14.39 7.33 -59.86
CA GLN A 376 -14.26 6.05 -60.55
C GLN A 376 -15.64 5.41 -60.80
N PRO A 377 -15.80 4.68 -61.92
CA PRO A 377 -17.08 4.10 -62.33
C PRO A 377 -17.34 2.72 -61.72
N SER A 378 -18.64 2.46 -61.60
CA SER A 378 -19.35 1.18 -61.46
C SER A 378 -18.63 -0.09 -61.91
N SER A 379 -18.70 -1.15 -61.09
CA SER A 379 -19.43 -2.40 -61.41
C SER A 379 -19.21 -3.47 -60.33
N ASP A 380 -20.31 -3.84 -59.67
CA ASP A 380 -20.58 -5.18 -59.11
C ASP A 380 -20.87 -6.16 -60.29
N PRO A 381 -21.13 -7.49 -60.12
CA PRO A 381 -21.15 -8.32 -58.90
C PRO A 381 -20.58 -9.77 -59.11
N HIS A 382 -20.74 -10.60 -58.06
CA HIS A 382 -21.13 -12.03 -58.08
C HIS A 382 -20.17 -13.12 -57.54
N HIS A 383 -20.85 -14.00 -56.78
CA HIS A 383 -20.59 -15.42 -56.43
C HIS A 383 -19.56 -15.72 -55.33
N ALA A 384 -19.71 -16.72 -54.46
CA ALA A 384 -20.79 -17.51 -53.84
C ALA A 384 -20.07 -18.72 -53.18
N LEU A 385 -20.69 -19.32 -52.15
CA LEU A 385 -20.53 -20.72 -51.71
C LEU A 385 -19.19 -21.10 -51.04
N GLN A 386 -19.07 -22.06 -50.13
CA GLN A 386 -19.93 -22.77 -49.17
C GLN A 386 -18.97 -23.74 -48.44
N THR A 387 -19.19 -23.97 -47.14
CA THR A 387 -18.98 -25.26 -46.41
C THR A 387 -17.71 -26.10 -46.59
N HIS A 388 -17.07 -26.50 -45.47
CA HIS A 388 -17.01 -27.92 -45.09
C HIS A 388 -16.71 -28.14 -43.59
N ARG A 389 -17.50 -29.06 -43.02
CA ARG A 389 -17.40 -29.72 -41.71
C ARG A 389 -16.36 -30.86 -41.73
N CYS A 390 -16.11 -31.38 -40.52
CA CYS A 390 -15.59 -32.71 -40.13
C CYS A 390 -14.06 -32.81 -39.96
N HIS A 391 -13.47 -33.61 -39.06
CA HIS A 391 -13.97 -34.65 -38.15
C HIS A 391 -13.00 -34.86 -36.96
N VAL A 392 -13.57 -35.09 -35.78
CA VAL A 392 -13.19 -36.03 -34.70
C VAL A 392 -12.01 -36.99 -34.97
N CYS A 393 -11.09 -37.11 -34.00
CA CYS A 393 -10.47 -38.38 -33.61
C CYS A 393 -10.21 -38.43 -32.09
N ARG A 394 -10.81 -39.45 -31.45
CA ARG A 394 -10.62 -39.92 -30.06
C ARG A 394 -9.79 -41.23 -30.08
N PHE A 395 -9.35 -41.62 -28.88
CA PHE A 395 -9.00 -42.98 -28.38
C PHE A 395 -7.49 -43.38 -28.45
N PRO A 396 -7.00 -44.37 -27.66
CA PRO A 396 -6.95 -44.42 -26.18
C PRO A 396 -5.72 -45.15 -25.59
N GLY A 397 -5.62 -45.18 -24.24
CA GLY A 397 -5.47 -46.46 -23.53
C GLY A 397 -4.21 -46.71 -22.67
N ARG A 398 -4.48 -47.09 -21.39
CA ARG A 398 -3.75 -47.99 -20.46
C ARG A 398 -2.33 -47.53 -20.05
N GLY A 399 -1.92 -47.40 -18.78
CA GLY A 399 -2.39 -47.93 -17.50
C GLY A 399 -1.33 -48.87 -16.92
N VAL A 400 -0.58 -48.48 -15.89
CA VAL A 400 0.17 -49.40 -14.98
C VAL A 400 0.33 -48.75 -13.60
N VAL A 401 0.09 -49.59 -12.60
CA VAL A 401 0.20 -49.41 -11.14
C VAL A 401 1.67 -49.54 -10.69
N HIS A 402 2.11 -48.75 -9.71
CA HIS A 402 3.10 -49.22 -8.73
C HIS A 402 2.96 -48.52 -7.37
N ARG A 403 2.80 -49.34 -6.32
CA ARG A 403 3.03 -49.05 -4.89
C ARG A 403 4.47 -49.42 -4.51
N TYR A 404 4.87 -48.94 -3.31
CA TYR A 404 6.03 -49.23 -2.41
C TYR A 404 6.95 -48.01 -2.25
N GLY A 405 7.41 -47.59 -1.08
CA GLY A 405 7.28 -47.98 0.34
C GLY A 405 7.95 -46.86 1.19
N SER A 406 7.37 -46.45 2.32
CA SER A 406 7.94 -46.58 3.67
C SER A 406 9.44 -46.91 3.77
N GLU A 407 10.23 -45.92 4.19
CA GLU A 407 11.13 -45.91 5.36
C GLU A 407 11.24 -44.47 5.90
#